data_AF-A0A7V7E4C2-F1
#
_entry.id   AF-A0A7V7E4C2-F1
#
_cell.length_a   1.000
_cell.length_b   1.000
_cell.length_c   1.000
_cell.angle_alpha   90.00
_cell.angle_beta   90.00
_cell.angle_gamma   90.00
#
_symmetry.space_group_name_H-M   'P 1'
#
loop_
_entity.id
_entity.type
_entity.pdbx_description
1 polymer ?
#
loop_
_entity_poly.entity_id
_entity_poly.type
_entity_poly.pdbx_seq_one_letter_code
_entity_poly.pdbx_strand_id
1 'polypeptide(L)'
;MAKALEDYALIGNTRTAALISRDGSVDWFCAPRFDSPATFSALIGTPADGCWVMRPVGACHASRSYRGDTLVLETRYRAPTGVAAVLDFMPVTENDLCA
;
A
#
# COMPACT_ATOMS: atom_id res chain seq x y z
N MET A 1 6.83 -7.35 14.40
CA MET A 1 7.89 -8.06 13.64
C MET A 1 7.84 -7.59 12.21
N ALA A 2 8.99 -7.47 11.56
CA ALA A 2 9.04 -7.16 10.13
C ALA A 2 8.38 -8.29 9.33
N LYS A 3 7.53 -7.93 8.35
CA LYS A 3 6.86 -8.87 7.44
C LYS A 3 7.83 -9.30 6.34
N ALA A 4 7.58 -10.42 5.68
CA ALA A 4 8.42 -10.84 4.57
C ALA A 4 8.26 -9.86 3.39
N LEU A 5 9.32 -9.67 2.58
CA LEU A 5 9.25 -8.74 1.45
C LEU A 5 8.14 -9.12 0.45
N GLU A 6 7.93 -10.42 0.23
CA GLU A 6 6.85 -10.96 -0.59
C GLU A 6 5.44 -10.64 -0.08
N ASP A 7 5.30 -10.23 1.18
CA ASP A 7 4.04 -9.76 1.76
C ASP A 7 3.69 -8.34 1.34
N TYR A 8 4.56 -7.65 0.62
CA TYR A 8 4.30 -6.31 0.13
C TYR A 8 3.92 -6.29 -1.34
N ALA A 9 3.05 -5.36 -1.70
CA ALA A 9 2.76 -4.95 -3.07
C ALA A 9 3.25 -3.51 -3.27
N LEU A 10 3.68 -3.21 -4.49
CA LEU A 10 4.22 -1.90 -4.87
C LEU A 10 3.14 -1.12 -5.63
N ILE A 11 2.89 0.12 -5.21
CA ILE A 11 2.13 1.10 -5.99
C ILE A 11 3.03 2.32 -6.26
N GLY A 12 2.81 3.03 -7.36
CA GLY A 12 3.63 4.20 -7.70
C GLY A 12 3.08 5.00 -8.87
N ASN A 13 3.55 6.25 -9.00
CA ASN A 13 3.17 7.21 -10.04
C ASN A 13 4.38 7.84 -10.74
N THR A 14 5.45 7.06 -10.92
CA THR A 14 6.75 7.48 -11.50
C THR A 14 7.55 8.51 -10.71
N ARG A 15 6.95 9.26 -9.77
CA ARG A 15 7.67 10.17 -8.87
C ARG A 15 8.04 9.53 -7.54
N THR A 16 7.18 8.66 -7.03
CA THR A 16 7.38 7.93 -5.78
C THR A 16 6.69 6.56 -5.84
N ALA A 17 6.90 5.75 -4.79
CA ALA A 17 6.22 4.50 -4.57
C ALA A 17 5.96 4.24 -3.08
N ALA A 18 4.95 3.42 -2.81
CA ALA A 18 4.65 2.91 -1.47
C ALA A 18 4.58 1.38 -1.47
N LEU A 19 4.88 0.78 -0.32
CA LEU A 19 4.76 -0.66 -0.09
C LEU A 19 3.57 -0.97 0.81
N ILE A 20 2.61 -1.70 0.24
CA ILE A 20 1.34 -2.08 0.85
C ILE A 20 1.46 -3.51 1.37
N SER A 21 1.36 -3.71 2.68
CA SER A 21 1.40 -5.03 3.29
C SER A 21 0.12 -5.83 3.01
N ARG A 22 0.19 -7.17 3.11
CA ARG A 22 -1.00 -8.04 3.06
C ARG A 22 -2.06 -7.71 4.10
N ASP A 23 -1.67 -7.03 5.19
CA ASP A 23 -2.57 -6.63 6.26
C ASP A 23 -3.34 -5.34 5.96
N GLY A 24 -3.12 -4.70 4.81
CA GLY A 24 -3.77 -3.44 4.42
C GLY A 24 -3.08 -2.19 5.01
N SER A 25 -1.78 -2.29 5.30
CA SER A 25 -1.00 -1.16 5.82
C SER A 25 0.03 -0.65 4.83
N VAL A 26 0.20 0.67 4.78
CA VAL A 26 1.31 1.36 4.11
C VAL A 26 2.48 1.42 5.10
N ASP A 27 3.46 0.54 4.94
CA ASP A 27 4.59 0.40 5.88
C ASP A 27 5.87 1.11 5.39
N TRP A 28 5.90 1.50 4.12
CA TRP A 28 6.98 2.30 3.53
C TRP A 28 6.41 3.31 2.53
N PHE A 29 6.75 4.58 2.70
CA PHE A 29 6.38 5.62 1.74
C PHE A 29 7.30 6.84 1.86
N CYS A 30 8.00 7.20 0.78
CA CYS A 30 8.81 8.41 0.70
C CYS A 30 8.09 9.46 -0.15
N ALA A 31 7.42 10.43 0.46
CA ALA A 31 6.70 11.49 -0.25
C ALA A 31 7.45 12.83 -0.17
N PRO A 32 7.48 13.65 -1.24
CA PRO A 32 6.82 13.44 -2.53
C PRO A 32 7.66 12.67 -3.57
N ARG A 33 8.94 12.39 -3.30
CA ARG A 33 9.88 11.73 -4.24
C ARG A 33 10.60 10.55 -3.57
N PHE A 34 11.13 9.63 -4.36
CA PHE A 34 11.89 8.47 -3.85
C PHE A 34 13.02 8.81 -2.86
N ASP A 35 13.68 9.95 -3.03
CA ASP A 35 14.78 10.45 -2.19
C ASP A 35 14.32 11.33 -1.02
N SER A 36 13.00 11.50 -0.82
CA SER A 36 12.46 12.26 0.31
C SER A 36 12.54 11.44 1.61
N PRO A 37 12.56 12.08 2.79
CA PRO A 37 12.39 11.37 4.05
C PRO A 37 11.13 10.51 4.04
N ALA A 38 11.22 9.32 4.64
CA ALA A 38 10.11 8.39 4.72
C ALA A 38 8.99 8.96 5.62
N THR A 39 7.79 9.09 5.08
CA THR A 39 6.56 9.39 5.84
C THR A 39 6.15 8.20 6.71
N PHE A 40 6.38 6.98 6.22
CA PHE A 40 6.22 5.73 6.96
C PHE A 40 7.47 4.87 6.75
N SER A 41 8.00 4.28 7.82
CA SER A 41 9.22 3.45 7.76
C SER A 41 9.15 2.18 8.62
N ALA A 42 7.95 1.71 8.97
CA ALA A 42 7.73 0.46 9.70
C ALA A 42 8.32 -0.80 9.01
N LEU A 43 8.61 -0.74 7.70
CA LEU A 43 9.26 -1.84 6.97
C LEU A 43 10.64 -2.24 7.56
N ILE A 44 11.49 -1.24 7.83
CA ILE A 44 12.86 -1.44 8.34
C ILE A 44 13.05 -0.90 9.76
N GLY A 45 12.04 -0.20 10.29
CA GLY A 45 12.02 0.33 11.64
C GLY A 45 11.19 -0.53 12.60
N THR A 46 10.57 0.15 13.54
CA THR A 46 9.70 -0.37 14.58
C THR A 46 8.26 0.06 14.32
N PRO A 47 7.27 -0.48 15.07
CA PRO A 47 5.89 0.03 15.00
C PRO A 47 5.76 1.53 15.32
N ALA A 48 6.72 2.13 16.02
CA ALA A 48 6.73 3.56 16.33
C ALA A 48 7.14 4.43 15.12
N ASP A 49 7.78 3.84 14.11
CA ASP A 49 8.20 4.51 12.87
C ASP A 49 7.05 4.67 11.85
N GLY A 50 5.82 4.39 12.29
CA GLY A 50 4.59 4.78 11.63
C GLY A 50 4.20 3.88 10.46
N CYS A 51 2.88 3.69 10.33
CA CYS A 51 2.22 3.15 9.16
C CYS A 51 0.83 3.77 9.08
N TRP A 52 0.20 3.69 7.91
CA TRP A 52 -1.22 3.97 7.76
C TRP A 52 -1.96 2.67 7.44
N VAL A 53 -3.12 2.42 8.06
CA VAL A 53 -3.82 1.14 7.96
C VAL A 53 -5.26 1.32 7.52
N MET A 54 -5.67 0.60 6.48
CA MET A 54 -7.05 0.47 6.05
C MET A 54 -7.40 -1.00 5.85
N ARG A 55 -8.26 -1.53 6.72
CA ARG A 55 -8.76 -2.90 6.64
C ARG A 55 -10.08 -3.05 7.39
N PRO A 56 -10.94 -4.02 7.03
CA PRO A 56 -12.11 -4.34 7.84
C PRO A 56 -11.73 -4.79 9.25
N VAL A 57 -12.63 -4.52 10.20
CA VAL A 57 -12.52 -5.04 11.56
C VAL A 57 -13.16 -6.44 11.62
N GLY A 58 -12.49 -7.38 12.30
CA GLY A 58 -12.97 -8.75 12.50
C GLY A 58 -12.36 -9.76 11.53
N ALA A 59 -12.81 -11.01 11.63
CA ALA A 59 -12.29 -12.11 10.83
C ALA A 59 -12.71 -11.96 9.35
N CYS A 60 -11.73 -11.89 8.47
CA CYS A 60 -11.94 -11.89 7.02
C CYS A 60 -10.80 -12.62 6.32
N HIS A 61 -11.09 -13.13 5.12
CA HIS A 61 -10.09 -13.66 4.22
C HIS A 61 -9.72 -12.57 3.20
N ALA A 62 -8.43 -12.26 3.09
CA ALA A 62 -7.91 -11.29 2.13
C ALA A 62 -7.35 -11.98 0.88
N SER A 63 -7.66 -11.44 -0.29
CA SER A 63 -7.03 -11.80 -1.56
C SER A 63 -6.64 -10.51 -2.29
N ARG A 64 -5.56 -10.54 -3.06
CA ARG A 64 -5.07 -9.34 -3.74
C ARG A 64 -4.60 -9.64 -5.15
N SER A 65 -4.80 -8.67 -6.03
CA SER A 65 -4.31 -8.70 -7.41
C SER A 65 -4.16 -7.28 -7.94
N TYR A 66 -3.21 -7.06 -8.83
CA TYR A 66 -3.21 -5.84 -9.65
C TYR A 66 -4.37 -5.90 -10.66
N ARG A 67 -4.98 -4.75 -10.95
CA ARG A 67 -6.05 -4.66 -11.94
C ARG A 67 -5.44 -4.62 -13.34
N GLY A 68 -5.42 -5.77 -14.02
CA GLY A 68 -4.76 -5.91 -15.32
C GLY A 68 -3.27 -5.56 -15.24
N ASP A 69 -2.74 -4.96 -16.29
CA ASP A 69 -1.32 -4.57 -16.39
C ASP A 69 -1.08 -3.17 -15.81
N THR A 70 -1.59 -2.91 -14.60
CA THR A 70 -1.48 -1.61 -13.92
C THR A 70 -0.89 -1.73 -12.52
N LEU A 71 -0.46 -0.60 -11.93
CA LEU A 71 -0.07 -0.52 -10.51
C LEU A 71 -1.26 -0.18 -9.59
N VAL A 72 -2.49 -0.47 -10.01
CA VAL A 72 -3.68 -0.37 -9.16
C VAL A 72 -3.83 -1.69 -8.42
N LEU A 73 -3.53 -1.69 -7.13
CA LEU A 73 -3.68 -2.86 -6.26
C LEU A 73 -5.13 -2.95 -5.78
N GLU A 74 -5.79 -4.07 -6.04
CA GLU A 74 -7.10 -4.39 -5.46
C GLU A 74 -6.94 -5.44 -4.36
N THR A 75 -7.27 -5.05 -3.13
CA THR A 75 -7.37 -5.97 -1.99
C THR A 75 -8.83 -6.24 -1.69
N ARG A 76 -9.26 -7.49 -1.90
CA ARG A 76 -10.62 -7.96 -1.57
C ARG A 76 -10.63 -8.67 -0.24
N TYR A 77 -11.45 -8.16 0.68
CA TYR A 77 -11.73 -8.75 1.97
C TYR A 77 -13.09 -9.44 1.94
N ARG A 78 -13.11 -10.75 2.19
CA ARG A 78 -14.33 -11.56 2.32
C ARG A 78 -14.59 -11.85 3.79
N ALA A 79 -15.71 -11.38 4.30
CA ALA A 79 -16.22 -11.67 5.63
C ALA A 79 -17.53 -12.49 5.53
N PRO A 80 -18.01 -13.12 6.62
CA PRO A 80 -19.30 -13.83 6.61
C PRO A 80 -20.48 -12.95 6.19
N THR A 81 -20.41 -11.64 6.44
CA THR A 81 -21.48 -10.67 6.19
C THR A 81 -21.39 -9.99 4.82
N GLY A 82 -20.30 -10.17 4.06
CA GLY A 82 -20.13 -9.49 2.78
C GLY A 82 -18.69 -9.42 2.29
N VAL A 83 -18.50 -8.62 1.24
CA VAL A 83 -17.20 -8.40 0.60
C VAL A 83 -16.94 -6.91 0.49
N ALA A 84 -15.73 -6.48 0.85
CA ALA A 84 -15.23 -5.13 0.63
C ALA A 84 -14.00 -5.17 -0.27
N ALA A 85 -13.84 -4.19 -1.13
CA ALA A 85 -12.66 -4.01 -1.96
C ALA A 85 -11.99 -2.68 -1.63
N VAL A 86 -10.68 -2.70 -1.41
CA VAL A 86 -9.83 -1.53 -1.26
C VAL A 86 -8.96 -1.42 -2.51
N LEU A 87 -8.89 -0.22 -3.08
CA LEU A 87 -8.05 0.10 -4.23
C LEU A 87 -6.94 1.05 -3.80
N ASP A 88 -5.72 0.54 -3.76
CA ASP A 88 -4.53 1.33 -3.50
C ASP A 88 -3.87 1.69 -4.84
N PHE A 89 -3.74 2.97 -5.12
CA PHE A 89 -3.08 3.46 -6.33
C PHE A 89 -2.59 4.89 -6.14
N MET A 90 -1.63 5.28 -6.97
CA MET A 90 -1.16 6.66 -7.05
C MET A 90 -1.48 7.17 -8.47
N PRO A 91 -2.33 8.19 -8.63
CA PRO A 91 -2.57 8.78 -9.94
C PRO A 91 -1.33 9.51 -10.44
N VAL A 92 -1.11 9.48 -11.74
CA VAL A 92 -0.19 10.40 -12.41
C VAL A 92 -0.95 11.70 -12.66
N THR A 93 -0.46 12.80 -12.11
CA THR A 93 -1.04 14.14 -12.23
C THR A 93 -0.23 15.01 -13.19
N GLU A 94 -0.74 16.18 -13.58
CA GLU A 94 0.01 17.12 -14.44
C GLU A 94 1.36 17.54 -13.82
N ASN A 95 1.40 17.70 -12.50
CA ASN A 95 2.65 17.95 -11.77
C ASN A 95 3.65 16.78 -11.87
N ASP A 96 3.17 15.56 -12.14
CA ASP A 96 4.02 14.39 -12.30
C ASP A 96 4.63 14.30 -13.71
N LEU A 97 4.09 15.00 -14.69
CA LEU A 97 4.55 14.98 -16.09
C LEU A 97 5.49 16.15 -16.44
N CYS A 98 5.38 17.27 -15.74
CA CYS A 98 6.09 18.52 -16.07
C CYS A 98 7.41 18.73 -15.30
N ALA A 99 7.91 17.73 -14.57
CA ALA A 99 9.14 17.83 -13.79
C ALA A 99 10.05 16.63 -13.99
#